data_AF-A0A2N1CCB1-F1
#
_entry.id   AF-A0A2N1CCB1-F1
#
_cell.length_a   1.000
_cell.length_b   1.000
_cell.length_c   1.000
_cell.angle_alpha   90.00
_cell.angle_beta   90.00
_cell.angle_gamma   90.00
#
_symmetry.space_group_name_H-M   'P 1'
#
loop_
_entity.id
_entity.type
_entity.pdbx_description
1 polymer ?
#
loop_
_entity_poly.entity_id
_entity_poly.type
_entity_poly.pdbx_seq_one_letter_code
_entity_poly.pdbx_strand_id
1 'polypeptide(L)'
;LTLDTANQSVVIGTDISSIETVSGTGSNELTASNITNSWAINATNQGVINDGTADEVNFVNFNNLTGGTGNDDFFFSALGNVDTLIGGDGAGVDSLSARTGVINTWIFTDATSSLEQDNTAPIPDELYVGDFSGIETYITGQANEWADVSSLSGDIEVSSYLSFAGVIGNNTSSTLIGQNADSTWTISQVKDANDIDSSGINDGTYIAD
;
A
#
# COMPACT_ATOMS: atom_id res chain seq x y z
N LEU A 1 21.65 19.99 -15.76
CA LEU A 1 22.87 20.04 -16.61
C LEU A 1 23.21 21.50 -16.90
N THR A 2 24.47 21.92 -16.78
CA THR A 2 24.92 23.26 -17.15
C THR A 2 26.09 23.15 -18.12
N LEU A 3 25.96 23.69 -19.32
CA LEU A 3 26.97 23.63 -20.39
C LEU A 3 27.88 24.87 -20.28
N ASP A 4 29.17 24.68 -20.05
CA ASP A 4 30.13 25.74 -19.69
C ASP A 4 31.22 26.02 -20.74
N THR A 5 31.15 25.37 -21.91
CA THR A 5 32.09 25.56 -23.03
C THR A 5 31.38 25.61 -24.39
N ALA A 6 32.02 26.21 -25.40
CA ALA A 6 31.47 26.35 -26.76
C ALA A 6 31.62 25.07 -27.61
N ASN A 7 30.69 24.86 -28.56
CA ASN A 7 30.61 23.72 -29.49
C ASN A 7 30.17 22.36 -28.89
N GLN A 8 29.29 22.36 -27.89
CA GLN A 8 28.69 21.12 -27.35
C GLN A 8 27.42 20.74 -28.12
N SER A 9 27.26 19.45 -28.42
CA SER A 9 26.04 18.86 -29.00
C SER A 9 25.37 18.02 -27.92
N VAL A 10 24.10 18.33 -27.62
CA VAL A 10 23.29 17.65 -26.60
C VAL A 10 21.95 17.29 -27.22
N VAL A 11 21.54 16.04 -27.09
CA VAL A 11 20.33 15.45 -27.67
C VAL A 11 19.42 14.93 -26.55
N ILE A 12 18.16 15.37 -26.49
CA ILE A 12 17.20 14.91 -25.47
C ILE A 12 16.75 13.47 -25.82
N GLY A 13 16.59 12.59 -24.82
CA GLY A 13 16.38 11.15 -24.99
C GLY A 13 17.65 10.35 -25.36
N THR A 14 18.82 10.99 -25.45
CA THR A 14 20.11 10.33 -25.77
C THR A 14 21.30 10.89 -24.98
N ASP A 15 21.40 12.21 -24.80
CA ASP A 15 22.39 12.92 -23.97
C ASP A 15 21.77 13.51 -22.68
N ILE A 16 20.45 13.75 -22.64
CA ILE A 16 19.65 13.99 -21.43
C ILE A 16 18.38 13.16 -21.58
N SER A 17 18.20 12.08 -20.81
CA SER A 17 17.05 11.21 -21.00
C SER A 17 15.83 11.68 -20.22
N SER A 18 15.91 11.97 -18.91
CA SER A 18 14.76 12.44 -18.13
C SER A 18 15.11 12.91 -16.73
N ILE A 19 14.73 14.15 -16.40
CA ILE A 19 14.35 14.54 -15.04
C ILE A 19 13.13 15.45 -15.22
N GLU A 20 11.96 14.83 -15.25
CA GLU A 20 10.70 15.51 -15.05
C GLU A 20 10.49 15.53 -13.53
N THR A 21 10.90 16.63 -12.90
CA THR A 21 10.35 16.94 -11.58
C THR A 21 9.04 17.68 -11.79
N VAL A 22 7.95 17.07 -11.34
CA VAL A 22 6.65 17.73 -11.25
C VAL A 22 6.45 18.13 -9.79
N SER A 23 6.22 19.42 -9.56
CA SER A 23 6.02 19.94 -8.20
C SER A 23 4.75 20.76 -8.11
N GLY A 24 3.90 20.42 -7.15
CA GLY A 24 2.68 21.15 -6.83
C GLY A 24 2.85 22.11 -5.64
N THR A 25 1.78 22.84 -5.33
CA THR A 25 1.62 23.58 -4.06
C THR A 25 0.22 23.35 -3.51
N GLY A 26 0.07 23.18 -2.19
CA GLY A 26 -1.21 22.78 -1.60
C GLY A 26 -1.48 21.28 -1.77
N SER A 27 -2.75 20.87 -1.77
CA SER A 27 -3.15 19.47 -1.99
C SER A 27 -3.28 19.19 -3.48
N ASN A 28 -2.56 18.19 -3.97
CA ASN A 28 -2.53 17.81 -5.39
C ASN A 28 -2.71 16.31 -5.57
N GLU A 29 -3.23 15.93 -6.74
CA GLU A 29 -3.39 14.55 -7.18
C GLU A 29 -2.47 14.26 -8.36
N LEU A 30 -1.83 13.08 -8.35
CA LEU A 30 -1.05 12.56 -9.47
C LEU A 30 -1.65 11.22 -9.92
N THR A 31 -2.07 11.17 -11.19
CA THR A 31 -2.58 9.96 -11.83
C THR A 31 -1.53 9.37 -12.76
N ALA A 32 -1.26 8.06 -12.68
CA ALA A 32 -0.32 7.38 -13.55
C ALA A 32 -0.85 7.13 -14.97
N SER A 33 0.06 6.69 -15.83
CA SER A 33 -0.26 6.21 -17.18
C SER A 33 -0.98 4.86 -17.13
N ASN A 34 -1.78 4.56 -18.16
CA ASN A 34 -2.55 3.32 -18.30
C ASN A 34 -1.71 2.08 -18.70
N ILE A 35 -0.57 1.91 -18.05
CA ILE A 35 0.41 0.84 -18.24
C ILE A 35 0.84 0.34 -16.85
N THR A 36 1.85 -0.53 -16.78
CA THR A 36 2.42 -0.90 -15.48
C THR A 36 3.23 0.26 -14.90
N ASN A 37 2.96 0.65 -13.66
CA ASN A 37 3.71 1.68 -12.96
C ASN A 37 4.25 1.19 -11.62
N SER A 38 5.38 1.75 -11.21
CA SER A 38 5.94 1.56 -9.88
C SER A 38 6.16 2.90 -9.20
N TRP A 39 5.59 3.03 -8.01
CA TRP A 39 5.62 4.24 -7.18
C TRP A 39 6.54 4.02 -5.98
N ALA A 40 7.64 4.77 -5.92
CA ALA A 40 8.52 4.83 -4.76
C ALA A 40 8.25 6.10 -3.95
N ILE A 41 7.43 6.00 -2.90
CA ILE A 41 7.10 7.10 -2.00
C ILE A 41 8.22 7.24 -0.96
N ASN A 42 9.14 8.17 -1.20
CA ASN A 42 10.39 8.27 -0.46
C ASN A 42 10.47 9.46 0.51
N ALA A 43 9.48 10.36 0.48
CA ALA A 43 9.33 11.47 1.41
C ALA A 43 7.85 11.88 1.50
N THR A 44 7.54 12.80 2.40
CA THR A 44 6.18 13.35 2.56
C THR A 44 5.66 13.94 1.25
N ASN A 45 4.56 13.37 0.73
CA ASN A 45 3.90 13.77 -0.51
C ASN A 45 4.86 13.83 -1.71
N GLN A 46 5.85 12.93 -1.73
CA GLN A 46 7.03 12.97 -2.60
C GLN A 46 7.52 11.58 -2.95
N GLY A 47 8.06 11.45 -4.15
CA GLY A 47 8.57 10.19 -4.62
C GLY A 47 8.98 10.19 -6.07
N VAL A 48 9.12 8.97 -6.58
CA VAL A 48 9.46 8.68 -7.97
C VAL A 48 8.43 7.72 -8.52
N ILE A 49 7.95 7.97 -9.74
CA ILE A 49 7.15 7.02 -10.51
C ILE A 49 7.97 6.54 -11.72
N ASN A 50 8.01 5.23 -11.91
CA ASN A 50 8.50 4.59 -13.12
C ASN A 50 7.30 4.00 -13.87
N ASP A 51 7.03 4.46 -15.08
CA ASP A 51 5.89 4.03 -15.91
C ASP A 51 6.29 2.96 -16.94
N GLY A 52 7.27 2.12 -16.62
CA GLY A 52 7.78 1.09 -17.53
C GLY A 52 8.65 1.63 -18.66
N THR A 53 8.98 2.92 -18.64
CA THR A 53 10.01 3.52 -19.49
C THR A 53 11.39 3.50 -18.80
N ALA A 54 12.45 3.84 -19.54
CA ALA A 54 13.79 3.95 -18.96
C ALA A 54 13.95 5.16 -18.03
N ASP A 55 12.94 6.01 -18.00
CA ASP A 55 12.96 7.35 -17.47
C ASP A 55 12.02 7.43 -16.26
N GLU A 56 12.46 8.13 -15.22
CA GLU A 56 11.75 8.25 -13.95
C GLU A 56 11.22 9.67 -13.76
N VAL A 57 9.98 9.81 -13.29
CA VAL A 57 9.38 11.11 -12.98
C VAL A 57 9.42 11.33 -11.47
N ASN A 58 10.05 12.41 -11.02
CA ASN A 58 10.04 12.82 -9.62
C ASN A 58 8.78 13.65 -9.35
N PHE A 59 8.04 13.34 -8.30
CA PHE A 59 6.89 14.13 -7.89
C PHE A 59 7.10 14.76 -6.51
N VAL A 60 6.62 16.00 -6.35
CA VAL A 60 6.74 16.78 -5.12
C VAL A 60 5.44 17.50 -4.78
N ASN A 61 5.01 17.41 -3.52
CA ASN A 61 3.74 17.95 -3.00
C ASN A 61 2.49 17.36 -3.68
N PHE A 62 2.47 16.05 -3.87
CA PHE A 62 1.28 15.30 -4.30
C PHE A 62 0.79 14.44 -3.15
N ASN A 63 -0.38 14.81 -2.65
CA ASN A 63 -1.01 14.20 -1.47
C ASN A 63 -1.80 12.95 -1.86
N ASN A 64 -2.33 12.95 -3.07
CA ASN A 64 -3.21 11.90 -3.55
C ASN A 64 -2.54 11.24 -4.75
N LEU A 65 -2.41 9.92 -4.73
CA LEU A 65 -1.86 9.13 -5.82
C LEU A 65 -2.94 8.19 -6.37
N THR A 66 -3.09 8.16 -7.68
CA THR A 66 -4.02 7.29 -8.38
C THR A 66 -3.25 6.53 -9.47
N GLY A 67 -3.28 5.21 -9.46
CA GLY A 67 -2.65 4.41 -10.51
C GLY A 67 -3.44 4.46 -11.83
N GLY A 68 -2.97 3.69 -12.81
CA GLY A 68 -3.54 3.63 -14.15
C GLY A 68 -4.53 2.48 -14.31
N THR A 69 -4.79 2.07 -15.55
CA THR A 69 -5.54 0.84 -15.82
C THR A 69 -4.69 -0.44 -15.84
N GLY A 70 -3.36 -0.29 -15.80
CA GLY A 70 -2.41 -1.41 -15.73
C GLY A 70 -2.14 -1.80 -14.28
N ASN A 71 -1.06 -2.56 -14.03
CA ASN A 71 -0.66 -2.89 -12.67
C ASN A 71 0.11 -1.72 -12.04
N ASP A 72 -0.27 -1.32 -10.84
CA ASP A 72 0.36 -0.25 -10.10
C ASP A 72 0.92 -0.76 -8.75
N ASP A 73 2.25 -0.69 -8.61
CA ASP A 73 2.96 -1.16 -7.41
C ASP A 73 3.43 0.02 -6.56
N PHE A 74 2.93 0.14 -5.33
CA PHE A 74 3.24 1.23 -4.41
C PHE A 74 4.15 0.79 -3.26
N PHE A 75 5.29 1.48 -3.09
CA PHE A 75 6.31 1.18 -2.10
C PHE A 75 6.61 2.39 -1.21
N PHE A 76 6.64 2.18 0.11
CA PHE A 76 6.94 3.22 1.09
C PHE A 76 8.33 3.06 1.71
N SER A 77 9.11 4.14 1.66
CA SER A 77 10.28 4.28 2.54
C SER A 77 9.86 4.71 3.95
N ALA A 78 10.80 4.71 4.89
CA ALA A 78 10.58 5.17 6.26
C ALA A 78 10.09 6.63 6.38
N LEU A 79 10.28 7.47 5.35
CA LEU A 79 9.84 8.88 5.34
C LEU A 79 8.66 9.13 4.41
N GLY A 80 8.23 8.12 3.67
CA GLY A 80 7.15 8.24 2.70
C GLY A 80 5.80 8.38 3.39
N ASN A 81 4.99 9.34 2.96
CA ASN A 81 3.57 9.39 3.31
C ASN A 81 2.75 10.03 2.18
N VAL A 82 1.47 9.70 2.16
CA VAL A 82 0.43 10.28 1.29
C VAL A 82 -0.91 10.30 2.03
N ASP A 83 -1.81 11.18 1.61
CA ASP A 83 -3.15 11.28 2.17
C ASP A 83 -4.06 10.19 1.59
N THR A 84 -4.06 10.01 0.26
CA THR A 84 -4.88 8.97 -0.39
C THR A 84 -4.09 8.21 -1.46
N LEU A 85 -4.38 6.91 -1.58
CA LEU A 85 -3.77 6.02 -2.57
C LEU A 85 -4.85 5.16 -3.24
N ILE A 86 -4.95 5.21 -4.56
CA ILE A 86 -5.94 4.45 -5.34
C ILE A 86 -5.18 3.62 -6.38
N GLY A 87 -5.40 2.31 -6.46
CA GLY A 87 -4.74 1.47 -7.48
C GLY A 87 -5.14 1.84 -8.92
N GLY A 88 -6.42 2.16 -9.13
CA GLY A 88 -6.95 2.66 -10.39
C GLY A 88 -8.22 1.94 -10.81
N ASP A 89 -8.87 2.38 -11.89
CA ASP A 89 -10.13 1.77 -12.38
C ASP A 89 -9.88 0.65 -13.41
N GLY A 90 -8.71 0.01 -13.32
CA GLY A 90 -8.19 -0.95 -14.29
C GLY A 90 -8.62 -2.41 -14.09
N ALA A 91 -8.06 -3.27 -14.94
CA ALA A 91 -8.03 -4.71 -14.71
C ALA A 91 -6.63 -5.18 -14.30
N GLY A 92 -5.72 -4.24 -14.01
CA GLY A 92 -4.44 -4.52 -13.39
C GLY A 92 -4.63 -5.14 -12.02
N VAL A 93 -3.54 -5.70 -11.50
CA VAL A 93 -3.47 -6.17 -10.12
C VAL A 93 -2.52 -5.22 -9.42
N ASP A 94 -3.07 -4.41 -8.52
CA ASP A 94 -2.35 -3.35 -7.86
C ASP A 94 -1.84 -3.84 -6.51
N SER A 95 -0.66 -3.34 -6.12
CA SER A 95 0.00 -3.77 -4.90
C SER A 95 0.39 -2.63 -3.98
N LEU A 96 0.17 -2.81 -2.67
CA LEU A 96 0.59 -1.88 -1.63
C LEU A 96 1.59 -2.56 -0.70
N SER A 97 2.83 -2.07 -0.69
CA SER A 97 3.89 -2.54 0.19
C SER A 97 4.12 -1.58 1.36
N ALA A 98 3.99 -2.10 2.58
CA ALA A 98 4.29 -1.36 3.80
C ALA A 98 5.78 -1.04 3.98
N ARG A 99 6.07 -0.14 4.92
CA ARG A 99 7.44 0.19 5.34
C ARG A 99 8.14 -1.04 5.91
N THR A 100 9.34 -1.34 5.41
CA THR A 100 10.09 -2.53 5.84
C THR A 100 10.80 -2.34 7.18
N GLY A 101 10.83 -3.40 8.00
CA GLY A 101 11.59 -3.43 9.26
C GLY A 101 11.00 -2.61 10.42
N VAL A 102 9.73 -2.22 10.30
CA VAL A 102 8.91 -1.60 11.35
C VAL A 102 7.58 -2.34 11.47
N ILE A 103 6.90 -2.25 12.63
CA ILE A 103 5.56 -2.82 12.78
C ILE A 103 4.58 -1.89 12.06
N ASN A 104 3.76 -2.45 11.17
CA ASN A 104 2.70 -1.72 10.49
C ASN A 104 1.33 -2.22 10.96
N THR A 105 0.43 -1.28 11.22
CA THR A 105 -0.98 -1.53 11.56
C THR A 105 -1.83 -1.28 10.32
N TRP A 106 -2.46 -2.33 9.82
CA TRP A 106 -3.29 -2.30 8.61
C TRP A 106 -4.77 -2.32 8.98
N ILE A 107 -5.49 -1.25 8.63
CA ILE A 107 -6.90 -1.07 8.99
C ILE A 107 -7.73 -1.02 7.71
N PHE A 108 -8.68 -1.94 7.56
CA PHE A 108 -9.57 -2.05 6.41
C PHE A 108 -11.00 -1.72 6.83
N THR A 109 -11.61 -0.74 6.16
CA THR A 109 -12.99 -0.32 6.42
C THR A 109 -13.74 -0.02 5.14
N ASP A 110 -15.08 -0.02 5.19
CA ASP A 110 -15.92 0.32 4.02
C ASP A 110 -15.85 1.81 3.64
N ALA A 111 -15.22 2.65 4.48
CA ALA A 111 -15.19 4.10 4.31
C ALA A 111 -13.78 4.65 4.04
N THR A 112 -12.84 4.38 4.94
CA THR A 112 -11.44 4.83 4.85
C THR A 112 -10.53 3.75 5.41
N SER A 113 -9.70 3.16 4.58
CA SER A 113 -8.72 2.16 5.01
C SER A 113 -7.36 2.81 5.22
N SER A 114 -6.66 2.53 6.31
CA SER A 114 -5.44 3.25 6.66
C SER A 114 -4.27 2.33 6.97
N LEU A 115 -3.08 2.92 6.84
CA LEU A 115 -1.83 2.25 7.16
C LEU A 115 -0.97 3.14 8.05
N GLU A 116 -0.65 2.60 9.22
CA GLU A 116 0.08 3.29 10.28
C GLU A 116 1.35 2.52 10.65
N GLN A 117 2.40 3.23 11.03
CA GLN A 117 3.54 2.63 11.71
C GLN A 117 3.27 2.64 13.21
N ASP A 118 3.23 1.45 13.81
CA ASP A 118 3.15 1.27 15.27
C ASP A 118 4.52 1.58 15.87
N ASN A 119 4.54 2.64 16.66
CA ASN A 119 5.74 3.11 17.32
C ASN A 119 5.71 2.71 18.78
N THR A 120 6.84 2.18 19.26
CA THR A 120 6.97 1.91 20.69
C THR A 120 6.87 3.21 21.49
N ALA A 121 5.91 3.26 22.40
CA ALA A 121 5.71 4.38 23.31
C ALA A 121 7.04 4.81 23.97
N PRO A 122 7.30 6.13 24.12
CA PRO A 122 6.35 7.23 24.03
C PRO A 122 6.24 7.90 22.65
N ILE A 123 6.87 7.34 21.62
CA ILE A 123 6.75 7.87 20.26
C ILE A 123 5.31 7.56 19.79
N PRO A 124 4.53 8.56 19.33
CA PRO A 124 3.19 8.30 18.82
C PRO A 124 3.26 7.51 17.51
N ASP A 125 2.22 6.73 17.25
CA ASP A 125 2.04 6.03 15.98
C ASP A 125 1.97 7.04 14.82
N GLU A 126 2.46 6.63 13.65
CA GLU A 126 2.57 7.50 12.49
C GLU A 126 1.65 7.01 11.37
N LEU A 127 0.59 7.76 11.09
CA LEU A 127 -0.22 7.58 9.89
C LEU A 127 0.58 7.98 8.65
N TYR A 128 0.73 7.06 7.70
CA TYR A 128 1.46 7.34 6.45
C TYR A 128 0.70 7.02 5.16
N VAL A 129 -0.41 6.29 5.25
CA VAL A 129 -1.43 6.24 4.20
C VAL A 129 -2.77 6.54 4.86
N GLY A 130 -3.33 7.71 4.59
CA GLY A 130 -4.57 8.18 5.21
C GLY A 130 -5.82 7.44 4.73
N ASP A 131 -5.84 7.09 3.44
CA ASP A 131 -6.83 6.24 2.82
C ASP A 131 -6.20 5.41 1.69
N PHE A 132 -6.62 4.16 1.53
CA PHE A 132 -6.32 3.37 0.33
C PHE A 132 -7.52 2.57 -0.20
N SER A 133 -7.61 2.45 -1.52
CA SER A 133 -8.66 1.67 -2.20
C SER A 133 -8.19 1.14 -3.55
N GLY A 134 -8.93 0.16 -4.10
CA GLY A 134 -8.59 -0.47 -5.39
C GLY A 134 -7.25 -1.18 -5.36
N ILE A 135 -6.91 -1.85 -4.25
CA ILE A 135 -5.68 -2.64 -4.12
C ILE A 135 -6.04 -4.10 -3.93
N GLU A 136 -5.48 -4.97 -4.78
CA GLU A 136 -5.75 -6.41 -4.75
C GLU A 136 -4.71 -7.17 -3.94
N THR A 137 -3.47 -6.67 -3.87
CA THR A 137 -2.34 -7.34 -3.21
C THR A 137 -1.72 -6.48 -2.11
N TYR A 138 -1.73 -6.97 -0.88
CA TYR A 138 -1.07 -6.30 0.25
C TYR A 138 0.22 -7.02 0.62
N ILE A 139 1.31 -6.27 0.83
CA ILE A 139 2.64 -6.80 1.15
C ILE A 139 3.11 -6.20 2.48
N THR A 140 3.29 -7.07 3.47
CA THR A 140 3.70 -6.71 4.83
C THR A 140 5.15 -6.25 4.88
N GLY A 141 5.46 -5.34 5.79
CA GLY A 141 6.80 -4.78 5.97
C GLY A 141 7.75 -5.70 6.72
N GLN A 142 7.18 -6.62 7.50
CA GLN A 142 7.88 -7.64 8.28
C GLN A 142 6.93 -8.78 8.70
N ALA A 143 7.50 -9.82 9.32
CA ALA A 143 6.71 -10.90 9.86
C ALA A 143 5.79 -10.43 11.02
N ASN A 144 4.68 -11.15 11.22
CA ASN A 144 3.71 -10.93 12.30
C ASN A 144 2.88 -9.64 12.21
N GLU A 145 2.70 -9.08 11.01
CA GLU A 145 1.70 -8.03 10.76
C GLU A 145 0.31 -8.65 10.52
N TRP A 146 -0.74 -7.99 11.01
CA TRP A 146 -2.12 -8.44 10.95
C TRP A 146 -2.98 -7.44 10.17
N ALA A 147 -3.95 -7.94 9.43
CA ALA A 147 -4.96 -7.13 8.74
C ALA A 147 -6.23 -7.01 9.60
N ASP A 148 -6.58 -5.80 10.02
CA ASP A 148 -7.84 -5.54 10.71
C ASP A 148 -8.97 -5.31 9.71
N VAL A 149 -9.80 -6.34 9.53
CA VAL A 149 -10.97 -6.34 8.64
C VAL A 149 -12.28 -6.25 9.43
N SER A 150 -12.22 -5.92 10.72
CA SER A 150 -13.38 -5.94 11.62
C SER A 150 -14.44 -4.88 11.28
N SER A 151 -14.07 -3.86 10.51
CA SER A 151 -14.97 -2.78 10.10
C SER A 151 -15.56 -2.97 8.71
N LEU A 152 -15.26 -4.09 8.02
CA LEU A 152 -15.84 -4.42 6.73
C LEU A 152 -17.19 -5.12 6.90
N SER A 153 -18.17 -4.75 6.07
CA SER A 153 -19.52 -5.34 6.10
C SER A 153 -19.76 -6.43 5.05
N GLY A 154 -18.86 -6.57 4.07
CA GLY A 154 -18.91 -7.57 3.01
C GLY A 154 -18.16 -8.86 3.31
N ASP A 155 -18.26 -9.82 2.38
CA ASP A 155 -17.43 -11.00 2.39
C ASP A 155 -15.96 -10.63 2.18
N ILE A 156 -15.06 -11.27 2.92
CA ILE A 156 -13.62 -11.00 2.86
C ILE A 156 -12.95 -12.02 1.95
N GLU A 157 -12.42 -11.55 0.83
CA GLU A 157 -11.62 -12.38 -0.08
C GLU A 157 -10.21 -12.56 0.49
N VAL A 158 -9.89 -13.76 0.99
CA VAL A 158 -8.63 -13.96 1.73
C VAL A 158 -7.41 -14.06 0.83
N SER A 159 -7.60 -14.28 -0.47
CA SER A 159 -6.51 -14.27 -1.46
C SER A 159 -5.71 -12.95 -1.43
N SER A 160 -6.36 -11.82 -1.10
CA SER A 160 -5.70 -10.51 -0.96
C SER A 160 -4.84 -10.39 0.30
N TYR A 161 -5.09 -11.23 1.32
CA TYR A 161 -4.49 -11.10 2.66
C TYR A 161 -3.41 -12.16 2.96
N LEU A 162 -2.89 -12.83 1.94
CA LEU A 162 -1.95 -13.96 2.11
C LEU A 162 -0.58 -13.55 2.69
N SER A 163 -0.20 -12.28 2.61
CA SER A 163 1.06 -11.76 3.16
C SER A 163 0.99 -11.48 4.67
N PHE A 164 -0.21 -11.49 5.27
CA PHE A 164 -0.41 -11.23 6.69
C PHE A 164 -0.21 -12.50 7.52
N ALA A 165 0.17 -12.31 8.79
CA ALA A 165 0.18 -13.40 9.76
C ALA A 165 -1.24 -13.87 10.13
N GLY A 166 -2.23 -12.98 9.97
CA GLY A 166 -3.63 -13.28 10.19
C GLY A 166 -4.52 -12.07 9.88
N VAL A 167 -5.83 -12.32 9.92
CA VAL A 167 -6.88 -11.30 9.80
C VAL A 167 -7.63 -11.18 11.12
N ILE A 168 -8.04 -9.96 11.49
CA ILE A 168 -8.87 -9.67 12.67
C ILE A 168 -10.30 -9.39 12.18
N GLY A 169 -11.24 -10.28 12.51
CA GLY A 169 -12.66 -10.12 12.19
C GLY A 169 -13.47 -9.46 13.31
N ASN A 170 -14.77 -9.26 13.08
CA ASN A 170 -15.65 -8.49 13.96
C ASN A 170 -16.46 -9.32 14.97
N ASN A 171 -16.24 -10.64 15.02
CA ASN A 171 -16.92 -11.57 15.93
C ASN A 171 -18.47 -11.56 15.83
N THR A 172 -19.03 -11.01 14.74
CA THR A 172 -20.49 -10.92 14.53
C THR A 172 -20.95 -11.31 13.12
N SER A 173 -20.24 -10.90 12.08
CA SER A 173 -20.67 -11.01 10.68
C SER A 173 -19.54 -11.23 9.67
N SER A 174 -18.26 -11.22 10.07
CA SER A 174 -17.15 -11.50 9.15
C SER A 174 -17.29 -12.89 8.53
N THR A 175 -17.32 -12.95 7.20
CA THR A 175 -17.35 -14.20 6.43
C THR A 175 -16.12 -14.25 5.55
N LEU A 176 -15.30 -15.29 5.70
CA LEU A 176 -14.09 -15.50 4.91
C LEU A 176 -14.40 -16.34 3.67
N ILE A 177 -14.06 -15.84 2.48
CA ILE A 177 -14.17 -16.59 1.22
C ILE A 177 -12.78 -17.07 0.81
N GLY A 178 -12.68 -18.39 0.58
CA GLY A 178 -11.49 -19.05 0.06
C GLY A 178 -11.47 -19.18 -1.45
N GLN A 179 -10.32 -19.57 -1.98
CA GLN A 179 -10.20 -19.93 -3.39
C GLN A 179 -10.96 -21.22 -3.70
N ASN A 180 -11.32 -21.45 -4.96
CA ASN A 180 -11.90 -22.71 -5.44
C ASN A 180 -10.83 -23.82 -5.56
N ALA A 181 -10.14 -24.09 -4.46
CA ALA A 181 -9.08 -25.08 -4.28
C ALA A 181 -8.96 -25.45 -2.80
N ASP A 182 -8.42 -26.63 -2.50
CA ASP A 182 -8.19 -27.10 -1.13
C ASP A 182 -7.42 -26.06 -0.31
N SER A 183 -8.06 -25.53 0.73
CA SER A 183 -7.49 -24.49 1.61
C SER A 183 -7.49 -24.98 3.05
N THR A 184 -6.35 -24.83 3.74
CA THR A 184 -6.26 -25.10 5.19
C THR A 184 -6.33 -23.79 5.95
N TRP A 185 -7.30 -23.68 6.86
CA TRP A 185 -7.53 -22.48 7.67
C TRP A 185 -7.16 -22.74 9.12
N THR A 186 -6.40 -21.83 9.72
CA THR A 186 -6.04 -21.89 11.14
C THR A 186 -6.57 -20.66 11.86
N ILE A 187 -7.38 -20.88 12.90
CA ILE A 187 -7.85 -19.82 13.79
C ILE A 187 -6.94 -19.80 15.02
N SER A 188 -6.36 -18.64 15.35
CA SER A 188 -5.46 -18.45 16.48
C SER A 188 -5.94 -17.28 17.35
N GLN A 189 -5.67 -17.32 18.65
CA GLN A 189 -5.91 -16.17 19.52
C GLN A 189 -4.94 -15.05 19.17
N VAL A 190 -5.46 -13.81 19.09
CA VAL A 190 -4.69 -12.60 18.81
C VAL A 190 -4.61 -11.75 20.07
N LYS A 191 -3.47 -11.10 20.30
CA LYS A 191 -3.33 -10.08 21.34
C LYS A 191 -3.98 -8.78 20.86
N ASP A 192 -4.72 -8.11 21.73
CA ASP A 192 -5.25 -6.78 21.46
C ASP A 192 -4.14 -5.70 21.52
N ALA A 193 -4.49 -4.45 21.18
CA ALA A 193 -3.58 -3.30 21.21
C ALA A 193 -2.97 -3.00 22.59
N ASN A 194 -3.38 -3.69 23.65
CA ASN A 194 -2.84 -3.56 25.00
C ASN A 194 -2.01 -4.78 25.44
N ASP A 195 -1.63 -5.66 24.51
CA ASP A 195 -0.89 -6.91 24.79
C ASP A 195 -1.69 -7.88 25.69
N ILE A 196 -3.03 -7.77 25.69
CA ILE A 196 -3.94 -8.70 26.38
C ILE A 196 -4.47 -9.70 25.36
N ASP A 197 -4.50 -10.99 25.72
CA ASP A 197 -5.13 -12.03 24.91
C ASP A 197 -6.59 -11.61 24.63
N SER A 198 -6.88 -11.19 23.40
CA SER A 198 -8.25 -10.84 23.04
C SER A 198 -9.07 -12.12 23.06
N SER A 199 -10.27 -12.05 23.64
CA SER A 199 -11.18 -13.18 23.77
C SER A 199 -11.84 -13.54 22.43
N GLY A 200 -11.05 -13.68 21.36
CA GLY A 200 -11.41 -14.43 20.18
C GLY A 200 -11.68 -15.86 20.60
N ILE A 201 -12.94 -16.13 20.95
CA ILE A 201 -13.41 -17.48 21.20
C ILE A 201 -13.20 -18.23 19.88
N ASN A 202 -12.41 -19.31 19.93
CA ASN A 202 -12.30 -20.28 18.86
C ASN A 202 -13.71 -20.75 18.45
N ASP A 203 -14.16 -20.34 17.26
CA ASP A 203 -15.47 -20.66 16.69
C ASP A 203 -15.44 -21.88 15.76
N GLY A 204 -14.28 -22.53 15.60
CA GLY A 204 -14.18 -23.88 15.05
C GLY A 204 -13.09 -24.08 14.01
N THR A 205 -13.07 -25.27 13.41
CA THR A 205 -12.22 -25.62 12.27
C THR A 205 -13.14 -25.83 11.08
N TYR A 206 -13.09 -24.96 10.07
CA TYR A 206 -13.78 -25.20 8.81
C TYR A 206 -12.85 -25.93 7.85
N ILE A 207 -13.26 -27.14 7.47
CA ILE A 207 -12.65 -27.90 6.37
C ILE A 207 -13.69 -27.83 5.25
N ALA A 208 -13.34 -27.16 4.14
CA ALA A 208 -14.18 -27.21 2.94
C ALA A 208 -14.03 -28.60 2.30
N ASP A 209 -15.17 -29.22 1.97
CA ASP A 209 -15.25 -30.46 1.16
C ASP A 209 -15.02 -30.18 -0.33
#